data_AF-A0A418VLW3-F1
#
_entry.id   AF-A0A418VLW3-F1
#
_cell.length_a   1.000
_cell.length_b   1.000
_cell.length_c   1.000
_cell.angle_alpha   90.00
_cell.angle_beta   90.00
_cell.angle_gamma   90.00
#
_symmetry.space_group_name_H-M   'P 1'
#
loop_
_entity.id
_entity.type
_entity.pdbx_description
1 polymer ?
#
loop_
_entity_poly.entity_id
_entity_poly.type
_entity_poly.pdbx_seq_one_letter_code
_entity_poly.pdbx_strand_id
1 'polypeptide(L)'
;MPRLTPNAGRARPALFYASDALVRATLVAALVIAALTVTLSLASAQDRGAAREACKPDYQKFCQGTTPGGGRIKKCLADNFAGLSDACKQVVGSAK
;
A
#
# COMPACT_ATOMS: atom_id res chain seq x y z
N MET A 1 0.98 -67.94 -21.90
CA MET A 1 1.57 -67.08 -20.85
C MET A 1 2.37 -65.97 -21.51
N PRO A 2 1.80 -64.77 -21.73
CA PRO A 2 2.56 -63.65 -22.25
C PRO A 2 3.46 -63.06 -21.16
N ARG A 3 4.73 -62.85 -21.50
CA ARG A 3 5.79 -62.31 -20.64
C ARG A 3 5.49 -60.84 -20.30
N LEU A 4 5.57 -60.49 -19.02
CA LEU A 4 5.71 -59.11 -18.54
C LEU A 4 7.11 -58.61 -18.90
N THR A 5 7.21 -57.53 -19.67
CA THR A 5 8.47 -56.77 -19.85
C THR A 5 8.53 -55.58 -18.88
N PRO A 6 9.73 -55.11 -18.51
CA PRO A 6 9.95 -54.21 -17.39
C PRO A 6 9.63 -52.75 -17.72
N ASN A 7 9.10 -52.07 -16.72
CA ASN A 7 8.75 -50.65 -16.74
C ASN A 7 10.03 -49.80 -16.84
N ALA A 8 10.38 -49.35 -18.05
CA ALA A 8 11.47 -48.41 -18.28
C ALA A 8 10.98 -47.01 -17.94
N GLY A 9 11.24 -46.59 -16.70
CA GLY A 9 11.11 -45.21 -16.25
C GLY A 9 11.80 -44.28 -17.23
N ARG A 10 11.02 -43.40 -17.83
CA ARG A 10 11.46 -42.39 -18.80
C ARG A 10 12.35 -41.39 -18.07
N ALA A 11 13.65 -41.65 -18.08
CA ALA A 11 14.67 -40.72 -17.56
C ALA A 11 14.58 -39.41 -18.36
N ARG A 12 14.03 -38.36 -17.74
CA ARG A 12 14.02 -37.02 -18.31
C ARG A 12 15.46 -36.50 -18.36
N PRO A 13 15.95 -35.92 -19.47
CA PRO A 13 17.31 -35.42 -19.56
C PRO A 13 17.54 -34.32 -18.52
N ALA A 14 18.69 -34.35 -17.83
CA ALA A 14 19.07 -33.35 -16.81
C ALA A 14 19.00 -31.89 -17.33
N LEU A 15 19.16 -31.70 -18.65
CA LEU A 15 19.04 -30.41 -19.34
C LEU A 15 17.63 -29.80 -19.25
N PHE A 16 16.56 -30.61 -19.24
CA PHE A 16 15.18 -30.12 -19.08
C PHE A 16 14.86 -29.79 -17.61
N TYR A 17 15.49 -30.50 -16.67
CA TYR A 17 15.33 -30.27 -15.23
C TYR A 17 15.99 -28.95 -14.80
N ALA A 18 17.12 -28.61 -15.42
CA ALA A 18 17.81 -27.33 -15.21
C ALA A 18 16.99 -26.14 -15.73
N SER A 19 16.28 -26.28 -16.86
CA SER A 19 15.36 -25.24 -17.35
C SER A 19 14.11 -25.09 -16.49
N ASP A 20 13.51 -26.19 -16.01
CA ASP A 20 12.37 -26.15 -15.09
C ASP A 20 12.74 -25.49 -13.74
N ALA A 21 13.94 -25.78 -13.23
CA ALA A 21 14.47 -25.19 -12.00
C ALA A 21 14.75 -23.68 -12.16
N LEU A 22 15.34 -23.27 -13.30
CA LEU A 22 15.53 -21.84 -13.60
C LEU A 22 14.20 -21.11 -13.76
N VAL A 23 13.26 -21.68 -14.53
CA VAL A 23 11.95 -21.06 -14.78
C VAL A 23 11.18 -20.89 -13.46
N ARG A 24 11.16 -21.92 -12.62
CA ARG A 24 10.55 -21.84 -11.28
C ARG A 24 11.24 -20.82 -10.38
N ALA A 25 12.57 -20.78 -10.36
CA ALA A 25 13.32 -19.79 -9.57
C ALA A 25 13.03 -18.36 -10.04
N THR A 26 12.95 -18.11 -11.35
CA THR A 26 12.60 -16.80 -11.90
C THR A 26 11.15 -16.40 -11.59
N LEU A 27 10.20 -17.34 -11.64
CA LEU A 27 8.80 -17.11 -11.27
C LEU A 27 8.65 -16.75 -9.79
N VAL A 28 9.31 -17.50 -8.91
CA VAL A 28 9.30 -17.22 -7.47
C VAL A 28 9.95 -15.87 -7.17
N ALA A 29 11.11 -15.58 -7.77
CA ALA A 29 11.76 -14.28 -7.61
C ALA A 29 10.88 -13.12 -8.10
N ALA A 30 10.23 -13.26 -9.25
CA ALA A 30 9.31 -12.25 -9.78
C ALA A 30 8.09 -12.01 -8.86
N LEU A 31 7.51 -13.08 -8.29
CA LEU A 31 6.40 -12.97 -7.33
C LEU A 31 6.84 -12.29 -6.02
N VAL A 32 8.03 -12.61 -5.52
CA VAL A 32 8.60 -11.97 -4.32
C VAL A 32 8.88 -10.48 -4.57
N ILE A 33 9.47 -10.14 -5.72
CA ILE A 33 9.73 -8.74 -6.12
C ILE A 33 8.41 -7.98 -6.25
N ALA A 34 7.42 -8.55 -6.93
CA ALA A 34 6.09 -7.95 -7.06
C ALA A 34 5.43 -7.71 -5.69
N ALA A 35 5.47 -8.70 -4.79
CA ALA A 35 4.96 -8.55 -3.43
C ALA A 35 5.68 -7.46 -2.63
N LEU A 36 7.00 -7.33 -2.76
CA LEU A 36 7.78 -6.26 -2.11
C LEU A 36 7.42 -4.87 -2.63
N THR A 37 7.11 -4.71 -3.93
CA THR A 37 6.71 -3.41 -4.47
C THR A 37 5.31 -2.96 -4.01
N VAL A 38 4.40 -3.91 -3.75
CA VAL A 38 3.04 -3.61 -3.29
C VAL A 38 3.01 -3.07 -1.86
N THR A 39 3.89 -3.53 -0.97
CA THR A 39 3.90 -3.09 0.44
C THR A 39 4.33 -1.63 0.61
N LEU A 40 5.16 -1.08 -0.28
CA LEU A 40 5.54 0.35 -0.24
C LEU A 40 4.36 1.31 -0.51
N SER A 41 3.31 0.84 -1.19
CA SER A 41 2.20 1.70 -1.62
C SER A 41 1.09 1.84 -0.56
N LEU A 42 1.08 0.99 0.47
CA LEU A 42 0.08 1.04 1.54
C LEU A 42 0.43 2.05 2.65
N ALA A 43 1.64 2.61 2.67
CA ALA A 43 2.09 3.51 3.72
C ALA A 43 1.47 4.91 3.67
N SER A 44 0.84 5.33 2.57
CA SER A 44 0.40 6.74 2.38
C SER A 44 -1.10 6.97 2.32
N ALA A 45 -1.93 5.94 2.50
CA ALA A 45 -3.39 6.06 2.37
C ALA A 45 -4.11 6.33 3.71
N GLN A 46 -3.51 6.01 4.86
CA GLN A 46 -4.21 5.95 6.15
C GLN A 46 -4.40 7.31 6.84
N ASP A 47 -3.52 8.30 6.61
CA ASP A 47 -3.53 9.52 7.42
C ASP A 47 -4.57 10.57 7.00
N ARG A 48 -5.11 10.49 5.78
CA ARG A 48 -6.04 11.52 5.29
C ARG A 48 -7.41 11.46 5.96
N GLY A 49 -7.86 10.28 6.37
CA GLY A 49 -9.11 10.09 7.10
C GLY A 49 -8.99 10.59 8.53
N ALA A 50 -7.95 10.12 9.23
CA ALA A 50 -7.67 10.51 10.62
C ALA A 50 -7.47 12.03 10.76
N ALA A 51 -6.74 12.66 9.83
CA ALA A 51 -6.56 14.11 9.78
C ALA A 51 -7.87 14.89 9.67
N ARG A 52 -8.81 14.42 8.83
CA ARG A 52 -10.11 15.06 8.66
C ARG A 52 -10.99 14.90 9.90
N GLU A 53 -10.93 13.74 10.53
CA GLU A 53 -11.72 13.42 11.72
C GLU A 53 -11.25 14.24 12.93
N ALA A 54 -9.94 14.34 13.14
CA ALA A 54 -9.34 15.18 14.18
C ALA A 54 -9.74 16.66 14.03
N CYS A 55 -9.79 17.19 12.80
CA CYS A 55 -10.13 18.58 12.54
C CYS A 55 -11.63 18.84 12.30
N LYS A 56 -12.49 17.82 12.30
CA LYS A 56 -13.93 17.95 12.05
C LYS A 56 -14.64 18.92 13.02
N PRO A 57 -14.46 18.84 14.35
CA PRO A 57 -15.13 19.77 15.26
C PRO A 57 -14.63 21.21 15.07
N ASP A 58 -13.34 21.39 14.85
CA ASP A 58 -12.75 22.72 14.62
C ASP A 58 -13.21 23.31 13.28
N TYR A 59 -13.30 22.49 12.23
CA TYR A 59 -13.86 22.90 10.95
C TYR A 59 -15.30 23.40 11.10
N GLN A 60 -16.14 22.70 11.86
CA GLN A 60 -17.52 23.11 12.12
C GLN A 60 -17.60 24.42 12.90
N LYS A 61 -16.64 24.69 13.79
CA LYS A 61 -16.61 25.89 14.62
C LYS A 61 -16.07 27.13 13.88
N PHE A 62 -15.01 26.98 13.11
CA PHE A 62 -14.26 28.11 12.54
C PHE A 62 -14.41 28.25 11.03
N CYS A 63 -14.66 27.15 10.32
CA CYS A 63 -14.54 27.09 8.85
C CYS A 63 -15.85 26.65 8.17
N GLN A 64 -16.98 26.66 8.89
CA GLN A 64 -18.28 26.31 8.35
C GLN A 64 -18.60 27.20 7.14
N GLY A 65 -18.92 26.59 6.00
CA GLY A 65 -19.17 27.30 4.74
C GLY A 65 -17.94 27.47 3.85
N THR A 66 -16.75 27.06 4.29
CA THR A 66 -15.57 27.04 3.41
C THR A 66 -15.77 26.01 2.29
N THR A 67 -15.77 26.47 1.04
CA THR A 67 -15.92 25.57 -0.12
C THR A 67 -14.76 24.56 -0.16
N PRO A 68 -15.04 23.25 -0.17
CA PRO A 68 -14.01 22.22 -0.27
C PRO A 68 -13.14 22.36 -1.53
N GLY A 69 -11.91 21.83 -1.48
CA GLY A 69 -10.97 21.86 -2.60
C GLY A 69 -9.97 23.03 -2.56
N GLY A 70 -8.93 22.92 -3.38
CA GLY A 70 -7.89 23.96 -3.53
C GLY A 70 -7.12 24.30 -2.24
N GLY A 71 -7.18 23.46 -1.20
CA GLY A 71 -6.52 23.74 0.09
C GLY A 71 -7.19 24.81 0.95
N ARG A 72 -8.36 25.35 0.56
CA ARG A 72 -9.05 26.43 1.30
C ARG A 72 -9.34 26.09 2.76
N ILE A 73 -9.78 24.85 3.02
CA ILE A 73 -10.04 24.37 4.38
C ILE A 73 -8.76 24.35 5.22
N LYS A 74 -7.64 23.91 4.64
CA LYS A 74 -6.35 23.91 5.33
C LYS A 74 -5.91 25.33 5.69
N LYS A 75 -6.11 26.28 4.77
CA LYS A 75 -5.83 27.70 5.02
C LYS A 75 -6.71 28.25 6.15
N CYS A 76 -8.02 28.00 6.12
CA CYS A 76 -8.92 28.46 7.18
C CYS A 76 -8.52 27.90 8.56
N LEU A 77 -8.17 26.61 8.64
CA LEU A 77 -7.67 26.00 9.87
C LEU A 77 -6.35 26.62 10.32
N ALA A 78 -5.40 26.85 9.40
CA ALA A 78 -4.13 27.50 9.70
C ALA A 78 -4.31 28.95 10.20
N ASP A 79 -5.23 29.71 9.61
CA ASP A 79 -5.53 31.09 10.04
C ASP A 79 -6.17 31.11 11.45
N ASN A 80 -6.83 30.03 11.87
CA ASN A 80 -7.44 29.86 13.21
C ASN A 80 -6.61 28.97 14.14
N PHE A 81 -5.34 28.71 13.84
CA PHE A 81 -4.53 27.67 14.49
C PHE A 81 -4.53 27.74 16.02
N ALA A 82 -4.49 28.95 16.61
CA ALA A 82 -4.50 29.14 18.06
C ALA A 82 -5.77 28.58 18.73
N GLY A 83 -6.92 28.68 18.07
CA GLY A 83 -8.22 28.26 18.58
C GLY A 83 -8.59 26.80 18.31
N LEU A 84 -7.77 26.08 17.52
CA LEU A 84 -7.99 24.67 17.21
C LEU A 84 -7.77 23.77 18.42
N SER A 85 -8.43 22.61 18.42
CA SER A 85 -8.12 21.50 19.33
C SER A 85 -6.68 21.00 19.15
N ASP A 86 -6.10 20.41 20.20
CA ASP A 86 -4.72 19.89 20.16
C ASP A 86 -4.55 18.79 19.10
N ALA A 87 -5.58 17.97 18.91
CA ALA A 87 -5.61 16.94 17.86
C ALA A 87 -5.52 17.57 16.46
N CYS A 88 -6.28 18.62 16.18
CA CYS A 88 -6.20 19.29 14.88
C CYS A 88 -4.91 20.10 14.72
N LYS A 89 -4.37 20.68 15.78
CA LYS A 89 -3.06 21.36 15.77
C LYS A 89 -1.93 20.43 15.38
N GLN A 90 -1.90 19.21 15.92
CA GLN A 90 -0.90 18.21 15.52
C GLN A 90 -0.99 17.94 14.02
N VAL A 91 -2.19 17.74 13.48
CA VAL A 91 -2.40 17.45 12.05
C VAL A 91 -1.98 18.62 11.16
N VAL A 92 -2.42 19.84 11.48
CA VAL A 92 -2.12 21.05 10.69
C VAL A 92 -0.64 21.42 10.78
N GLY A 93 -0.02 21.26 11.96
CA GLY A 93 1.41 21.53 12.17
C GLY A 93 2.34 20.50 11.53
N SER A 94 1.89 19.25 11.40
CA SER A 94 2.66 18.16 10.76
C SER A 94 2.59 18.19 9.23
N ALA A 95 1.66 18.95 8.65
CA ALA A 95 1.45 19.05 7.20
C ALA A 95 2.36 20.09 6.51
N LYS A 96 3.52 20.39 7.12
CA LYS A 96 4.49 21.39 6.66
C LYS A 96 5.27 20.92 5.44
#